data_AF-A0A951L2D8-F1
#
_entry.id   AF-A0A951L2D8-F1
#
_cell.length_a   1.000
_cell.length_b   1.000
_cell.length_c   1.000
_cell.angle_alpha   90.00
_cell.angle_beta   90.00
_cell.angle_gamma   90.00
#
_symmetry.space_group_name_H-M   'P 1'
#
loop_
_entity.id
_entity.type
_entity.pdbx_description
1 polymer ?
#
loop_
_entity_poly.entity_id
_entity_poly.type
_entity_poly.pdbx_seq_one_letter_code
_entity_poly.pdbx_strand_id
1 'polypeptide(L)' 'MPTVLSIQSWVACGNVGNTAALFPLQRLGCETWSLNTVAFSNHTGY' A
#
# COMPACT_ATOMS: atom_id res chain seq x y z
N MET A 1 13.01 -6.79 -13.54
CA MET A 1 12.13 -5.95 -12.70
C MET A 1 11.06 -6.87 -12.14
N PRO A 2 10.96 -7.06 -10.82
CA PRO A 2 9.99 -7.97 -10.25
C PRO A 2 8.57 -7.37 -10.29
N THR A 3 7.58 -8.25 -10.46
CA THR A 3 6.18 -7.91 -10.29
C THR A 3 5.74 -8.31 -8.88
N VAL A 4 5.14 -7.38 -8.14
CA VAL A 4 4.74 -7.53 -6.74
C VAL A 4 3.24 -7.35 -6.63
N LEU A 5 2.55 -8.35 -6.08
CA LEU A 5 1.16 -8.24 -5.65
C LEU A 5 1.12 -7.94 -4.14
N SER A 6 0.81 -6.70 -3.78
CA SER A 6 0.71 -6.24 -2.39
C SER A 6 -0.71 -6.44 -1.86
N ILE A 7 -0.87 -7.35 -0.89
CA ILE A 7 -2.16 -7.66 -0.23
C ILE A 7 -2.11 -7.12 1.20
N GLN A 8 -2.63 -5.90 1.39
CA GLN A 8 -2.52 -5.16 2.66
C GLN A 8 -3.71 -4.19 2.83
N SER A 9 -3.79 -3.51 3.97
CA SER A 9 -4.82 -2.48 4.23
C SER A 9 -4.61 -1.20 3.40
N TRP A 10 -5.65 -0.39 3.23
CA TRP A 10 -5.60 0.94 2.64
C TRP A 10 -6.25 1.98 3.55
N VAL A 11 -5.68 3.19 3.59
CA VAL A 11 -6.22 4.33 4.34
C VAL A 11 -6.33 5.57 3.44
N ALA A 12 -7.28 6.46 3.72
CA ALA A 12 -7.38 7.74 3.00
C ALA A 12 -6.34 8.77 3.49
N CYS A 13 -5.96 8.70 4.77
CA CYS A 13 -5.02 9.61 5.41
C CYS A 13 -4.04 8.84 6.31
N GLY A 14 -2.76 9.23 6.25
CA GLY A 14 -1.63 8.51 6.84
C GLY A 14 -0.96 7.53 5.88
N ASN A 15 0.19 6.98 6.30
CA ASN A 15 1.00 6.06 5.51
C ASN A 15 1.10 4.70 6.20
N VAL A 16 0.18 3.78 5.90
CA VAL A 16 0.16 2.39 6.40
C VAL A 16 -0.40 1.43 5.33
N GLY A 17 0.02 0.16 5.37
CA GLY A 17 -0.41 -0.83 4.39
C GLY A 17 -0.01 -0.44 2.97
N ASN A 18 -0.92 -0.61 2.01
CA ASN A 18 -0.68 -0.31 0.60
C ASN A 18 -0.32 1.17 0.36
N THR A 19 -0.85 2.11 1.15
CA THR A 19 -0.44 3.53 1.04
C THR A 19 1.03 3.77 1.39
N ALA A 20 1.61 2.94 2.27
CA ALA A 20 3.04 2.99 2.60
C ALA A 20 3.92 2.15 1.66
N ALA A 21 3.39 1.05 1.12
CA ALA A 21 4.18 0.09 0.34
C ALA A 21 4.33 0.47 -1.14
N LEU A 22 3.30 1.08 -1.76
CA LEU A 22 3.29 1.28 -3.22
C LEU A 22 4.41 2.21 -3.69
N PHE A 23 4.54 3.38 -3.06
CA PHE A 23 5.51 4.39 -3.51
C PHE A 23 6.98 3.91 -3.42
N PRO A 24 7.45 3.32 -2.29
CA PRO A 24 8.80 2.77 -2.23
C PRO A 24 9.06 1.66 -3.25
N LEU A 25 8.12 0.73 -3.44
CA LEU A 25 8.28 -0.38 -4.38
C LEU A 25 8.37 0.12 -5.83
N GLN A 26 7.51 1.05 -6.21
CA GLN A 26 7.59 1.70 -7.53
C GLN A 26 8.90 2.46 -7.70
N ARG A 27 9.37 3.16 -6.66
CA ARG A 27 10.65 3.89 -6.70
C ARG A 27 11.87 2.98 -6.85
N LEU A 28 11.78 1.73 -6.39
CA LEU A 28 12.78 0.68 -6.56
C LEU A 28 12.69 -0.04 -7.92
N GLY A 29 11.74 0.34 -8.78
CA GLY A 29 11.56 -0.24 -10.11
C GLY A 29 10.76 -1.55 -10.13
N CYS A 30 9.96 -1.81 -9.08
CA CYS A 30 9.02 -2.93 -9.06
C CYS A 30 7.70 -2.57 -9.74
N GLU A 31 7.20 -3.45 -10.59
CA GLU A 31 5.82 -3.36 -11.07
C GLU A 31 4.89 -3.79 -9.93
N THR A 32 4.16 -2.86 -9.32
CA THR A 32 3.44 -3.12 -8.06
C THR A 32 1.94 -2.99 -8.25
N TRP A 33 1.22 -4.07 -7.95
CA TRP A 33 -0.24 -4.17 -7.97
C TRP A 33 -0.78 -4.22 -6.54
N SER A 34 -1.83 -3.48 -6.24
CA SER A 34 -2.44 -3.46 -4.91
C SER A 34 -3.76 -4.23 -4.87
N LEU A 35 -3.90 -5.12 -3.90
CA LEU A 35 -5.18 -5.67 -3.45
C LEU A 35 -5.41 -5.16 -2.02
N ASN A 36 -6.43 -4.31 -1.85
CA ASN A 36 -6.75 -3.72 -0.56
C ASN A 36 -7.63 -4.69 0.24
N THR A 37 -7.16 -5.15 1.40
CA THR A 37 -7.93 -6.05 2.28
C THR A 37 -9.04 -5.32 3.02
N VAL A 38 -8.82 -4.05 3.33
CA VAL A 38 -9.78 -3.11 3.95
C VAL A 38 -9.52 -1.70 3.43
N ALA A 39 -10.54 -0.84 3.50
CA ALA A 39 -10.43 0.59 3.23
C ALA A 39 -10.98 1.40 4.42
N PHE A 40 -10.12 2.18 5.08
CA PHE A 40 -10.48 3.04 6.22
C PHE A 40 -10.13 4.51 5.95
N SER A 41 -10.62 5.41 6.81
CA SER A 41 -10.23 6.82 6.79
C SER A 41 -8.77 7.00 7.20
N ASN A 42 -8.35 6.37 8.30
CA ASN A 42 -6.99 6.42 8.83
C ASN A 42 -6.61 5.06 9.45
N HIS A 43 -5.40 4.93 9.99
CA HIS A 43 -5.04 3.77 10.82
C HIS A 43 -5.84 3.78 12.14
N THR A 44 -5.98 2.62 12.78
CA THR A 44 -6.79 2.44 14.02
C THR A 44 -6.20 3.06 15.29
N GLY A 45 -5.19 3.92 15.13
CA GLY A 45 -4.54 4.66 16.22
C GLY A 45 -4.82 6.15 16.16
N TYR A 46 -5.66 6.59 15.21
CA TYR A 46 -6.32 7.87 15.21
C TYR A 46 -7.65 7.78 15.96
#